data_AF-A0A2D6BQS8-F1
#
_entry.id   AF-A0A2D6BQS8-F1
#
_cell.length_a   1.000
_cell.length_b   1.000
_cell.length_c   1.000
_cell.angle_alpha   90.00
_cell.angle_beta   90.00
_cell.angle_gamma   90.00
#
_symmetry.space_group_name_H-M   'P 1'
#
loop_
_entity.id
_entity.type
_entity.pdbx_description
1 polymer ?
#
loop_
_entity_poly.entity_id
_entity_poly.type
_entity_poly.pdbx_seq_one_letter_code
_entity_poly.pdbx_strand_id
1 'polypeptide(L)'
;MARAEAGPPDTRCVRRAHSASSGRAGRGGGHVKPRFRLAAVLRVRRHEQDRASAALAVSERAYREALAAIDRAQERVADARRFHVDQLCLSLGAPALRAAASGVAWLESQVEGAREREEGARRQVAEHRSELLAARQRVRALEQLERVHARRVRAEQDRREQRVLDEAGAHGFRRRARALACAWLWLGPLLLGTPLRAEEPATAEDYGVTPLLTEIRARQAALDDRERSLDDRERSIEALEAAATESLAELERIARTVEERIEAWEADNGDSVRKLAKIYSAMAPGRAAQLLEELEVGLATQIVAKMKDKKSAAVLAQLSEDRALDMSRRVAHPLAMEPASPSAN
;
A
#
# COMPACT_ATOMS: atom_id res chain seq x y z
N MET A 1 25.22 13.81 -52.74
CA MET A 1 26.37 12.89 -52.58
C MET A 1 26.30 12.26 -51.20
N ALA A 2 26.53 10.94 -51.14
CA ALA A 2 26.71 10.08 -49.96
C ALA A 2 25.56 9.94 -48.95
N ARG A 3 24.67 8.96 -49.22
CA ARG A 3 23.92 8.19 -48.21
C ARG A 3 24.89 7.27 -47.45
N ALA A 4 24.70 7.10 -46.15
CA ALA A 4 25.25 5.99 -45.38
C ALA A 4 24.11 5.31 -44.61
N GLU A 5 23.66 4.19 -45.16
CA GLU A 5 22.74 3.24 -44.54
C GLU A 5 23.52 2.38 -43.53
N ALA A 6 23.00 2.22 -42.31
CA ALA A 6 23.49 1.24 -41.35
C ALA A 6 22.42 0.17 -41.15
N GLY A 7 22.62 -0.98 -41.80
CA GLY A 7 21.87 -2.22 -41.58
C GLY A 7 22.33 -2.98 -40.32
N PRO A 8 21.55 -3.97 -39.85
CA PRO A 8 21.68 -4.58 -38.52
C PRO A 8 22.68 -5.74 -38.52
N PRO A 9 23.29 -6.11 -37.38
CA PRO A 9 24.06 -7.34 -37.30
C PRO A 9 23.18 -8.56 -37.03
N ASP A 10 23.54 -9.59 -37.77
CA ASP A 10 22.88 -10.86 -38.01
C ASP A 10 22.98 -11.83 -36.83
N THR A 11 21.98 -12.69 -36.76
CA THR A 11 21.89 -13.81 -35.83
C THR A 11 22.49 -15.06 -36.46
N ARG A 12 23.56 -15.64 -35.89
CA ARG A 12 23.83 -17.10 -35.91
C ARG A 12 25.11 -17.51 -35.17
N CYS A 13 24.93 -18.56 -34.36
CA CYS A 13 25.83 -19.70 -34.15
C CYS A 13 27.30 -19.47 -33.79
N VAL A 14 27.64 -19.72 -32.52
CA VAL A 14 28.83 -20.52 -32.19
C VAL A 14 28.44 -21.68 -31.27
N ARG A 15 28.82 -22.87 -31.72
CA ARG A 15 28.59 -24.19 -31.13
C ARG A 15 29.54 -24.44 -29.95
N ARG A 16 29.01 -25.14 -28.94
CA ARG A 16 29.63 -26.22 -28.11
C ARG A 16 31.12 -26.13 -27.78
N ALA A 17 31.40 -26.09 -26.48
CA ALA A 17 32.42 -26.94 -25.87
C ALA A 17 31.79 -27.69 -24.69
N HIS A 18 31.83 -29.02 -24.79
CA HIS A 18 31.50 -29.96 -23.72
C HIS A 18 32.58 -29.93 -22.64
N SER A 19 32.19 -29.85 -21.37
CA SER A 19 32.88 -30.59 -20.32
C SER A 19 31.85 -31.32 -19.47
N ALA A 20 31.93 -32.63 -19.54
CA ALA A 20 31.17 -33.55 -18.73
C ALA A 20 31.77 -33.54 -17.32
N SER A 21 31.01 -33.10 -16.33
CA SER A 21 31.14 -33.62 -14.97
C SER A 21 29.87 -34.40 -14.66
N SER A 22 30.02 -35.72 -14.69
CA SER A 22 28.99 -36.68 -14.33
C SER A 22 28.74 -36.60 -12.82
N GLY A 23 27.90 -35.64 -12.42
CA GLY A 23 27.25 -35.62 -11.12
C GLY A 23 26.18 -36.71 -11.08
N ARG A 24 26.51 -37.82 -10.43
CA ARG A 24 25.67 -38.98 -10.16
C ARG A 24 24.24 -38.56 -9.79
N ALA A 25 23.31 -38.74 -10.72
CA ALA A 25 21.89 -38.46 -10.52
C ALA A 25 21.33 -39.40 -9.45
N GLY A 26 21.23 -38.91 -8.22
CA GLY A 26 20.31 -39.47 -7.24
C GLY A 26 18.91 -39.39 -7.85
N ARG A 27 18.25 -40.54 -8.01
CA ARG A 27 16.83 -40.62 -8.32
C ARG A 27 16.03 -40.07 -7.14
N GLY A 28 16.01 -38.75 -6.99
CA GLY A 28 15.06 -38.05 -6.14
C GLY A 28 13.72 -38.05 -6.87
N GLY A 29 12.72 -38.73 -6.31
CA GLY A 29 11.34 -38.62 -6.78
C GLY A 29 10.95 -37.15 -6.85
N GLY A 30 10.74 -36.65 -8.07
CA GLY A 30 10.44 -35.24 -8.32
C GLY A 30 9.05 -34.90 -7.80
N HIS A 31 8.93 -34.55 -6.52
CA HIS A 31 7.72 -33.94 -6.00
C HIS A 31 7.60 -32.54 -6.61
N VAL A 32 6.81 -32.42 -7.69
CA VAL A 32 6.41 -31.14 -8.26
C VAL A 32 5.71 -30.36 -7.16
N LYS A 33 6.32 -29.26 -6.69
CA LYS A 33 5.70 -28.39 -5.68
C LYS A 33 4.34 -27.92 -6.21
N PRO A 34 3.26 -28.01 -5.41
CA PRO A 34 1.95 -27.59 -5.86
C PRO A 34 1.98 -26.12 -6.24
N ARG A 35 1.55 -25.82 -7.46
CA ARG A 35 1.51 -24.46 -8.01
C ARG A 35 0.21 -23.77 -7.63
N PHE A 36 0.29 -22.49 -7.29
CA PHE A 36 -0.89 -21.67 -7.07
C PHE A 36 -1.66 -21.46 -8.38
N ARG A 37 -2.93 -21.90 -8.42
CA ARG A 37 -3.76 -21.90 -9.64
C ARG A 37 -3.93 -20.52 -10.26
N LEU A 38 -3.97 -19.46 -9.44
CA LEU A 38 -4.18 -18.08 -9.89
C LEU A 38 -2.87 -17.30 -10.11
N ALA A 39 -1.71 -17.97 -10.12
CA ALA A 39 -0.42 -17.30 -10.29
C ALA A 39 -0.30 -16.54 -11.63
N ALA A 40 -0.92 -17.05 -12.70
CA ALA A 40 -0.97 -16.35 -13.99
C ALA A 40 -1.82 -15.07 -13.91
N VAL A 41 -2.98 -15.14 -13.25
CA VAL A 41 -3.87 -13.98 -13.04
C VAL A 41 -3.18 -12.93 -12.18
N LEU A 42 -2.49 -13.33 -11.11
CA LEU A 42 -1.72 -12.41 -10.27
C LEU A 42 -0.65 -11.65 -11.07
N ARG A 43 0.07 -12.32 -12.00
CA ARG A 43 1.03 -11.64 -12.89
C ARG A 43 0.36 -10.61 -13.78
N VAL A 44 -0.78 -10.95 -14.38
CA VAL A 44 -1.54 -10.02 -15.23
C VAL A 44 -2.01 -8.82 -14.40
N ARG A 45 -2.56 -9.04 -13.20
CA ARG A 45 -3.01 -7.94 -12.32
C ARG A 45 -1.87 -7.05 -11.83
N ARG A 46 -0.69 -7.60 -11.57
CA ARG A 46 0.52 -6.79 -11.28
C ARG A 46 0.87 -5.91 -12.47
N HIS A 47 0.86 -6.47 -13.68
CA HIS A 47 1.11 -5.65 -14.88
C HIS A 47 0.05 -4.55 -15.06
N GLU A 48 -1.23 -4.83 -14.80
CA GLU A 48 -2.29 -3.81 -14.81
C GLU A 48 -2.04 -2.72 -13.76
N GLN A 49 -1.62 -3.07 -12.54
CA GLN A 49 -1.24 -2.11 -11.51
C GLN A 49 -0.07 -1.22 -11.98
N ASP A 50 0.94 -1.81 -12.62
CA ASP A 50 2.08 -1.06 -13.14
C ASP A 50 1.65 -0.08 -14.24
N ARG A 51 0.78 -0.51 -15.15
CA ARG A 51 0.18 0.38 -16.18
C ARG A 51 -0.61 1.52 -15.56
N ALA A 52 -1.44 1.25 -14.55
CA ALA A 52 -2.21 2.28 -13.84
C ALA A 52 -1.28 3.29 -13.13
N SER A 53 -0.18 2.82 -12.54
CA SER A 53 0.82 3.71 -11.92
C SER A 53 1.54 4.59 -12.94
N ALA A 54 1.85 4.04 -14.11
CA ALA A 54 2.45 4.80 -15.21
C ALA A 54 1.47 5.85 -15.76
N ALA A 55 0.19 5.50 -15.94
CA ALA A 55 -0.85 6.43 -16.38
C ALA A 55 -1.01 7.61 -15.40
N LEU A 56 -1.07 7.33 -14.10
CA LEU A 56 -1.12 8.36 -13.06
C LEU A 56 0.11 9.29 -13.15
N ALA A 57 1.31 8.74 -13.29
CA ALA A 57 2.53 9.54 -13.40
C ALA A 57 2.52 10.47 -14.64
N VAL A 58 1.97 10.02 -15.77
CA VAL A 58 1.80 10.86 -16.96
C VAL A 58 0.78 11.98 -16.69
N SER A 59 -0.36 11.67 -16.08
CA SER A 59 -1.36 12.70 -15.75
C SER A 59 -0.85 13.72 -14.72
N GLU A 60 -0.03 13.30 -13.75
CA GLU A 60 0.57 14.21 -12.78
C GLU A 60 1.59 15.14 -13.44
N ARG A 61 2.35 14.67 -14.43
CA ARG A 61 3.23 15.53 -15.23
C ARG A 61 2.43 16.55 -16.04
N ALA A 62 1.38 16.11 -16.72
CA ALA A 62 0.50 17.00 -17.47
C ALA A 62 -0.16 18.06 -16.58
N TYR A 63 -0.59 17.69 -15.37
CA TYR A 63 -1.12 18.61 -14.37
C TYR A 63 -0.08 19.65 -13.93
N ARG A 64 1.17 19.24 -13.66
CA ARG A 64 2.26 20.17 -13.32
C ARG A 64 2.59 21.11 -14.49
N GLU A 65 2.58 20.60 -15.72
CA GLU A 65 2.78 21.41 -16.92
C GLU A 65 1.65 22.43 -17.12
N ALA A 66 0.41 22.08 -16.77
CA ALA A 66 -0.73 22.99 -16.80
C ALA A 66 -0.59 24.11 -15.75
N LEU A 67 -0.19 23.79 -14.52
CA LEU A 67 0.12 24.80 -13.50
C LEU A 67 1.23 25.75 -13.97
N ALA A 68 2.34 25.21 -14.47
CA ALA A 68 3.42 26.04 -15.02
C ALA A 68 2.99 26.86 -16.26
N ALA A 69 1.95 26.43 -16.98
CA ALA A 69 1.38 27.22 -18.07
C ALA A 69 0.53 28.39 -17.54
N ILE A 70 -0.20 28.20 -16.43
CA ILE A 70 -0.93 29.26 -15.74
C ILE A 70 0.06 30.32 -15.23
N ASP A 71 1.13 29.91 -14.54
CA ASP A 71 2.15 30.83 -14.03
C ASP A 71 2.75 31.68 -15.15
N ARG A 72 3.17 31.04 -16.24
CA ARG A 72 3.69 31.73 -17.44
C ARG A 72 2.66 32.68 -18.07
N ALA A 73 1.37 32.35 -18.03
CA ALA A 73 0.31 33.22 -18.55
C ALA A 73 0.08 34.42 -17.62
N GLN A 74 0.13 34.23 -16.31
CA GLN A 74 0.03 35.30 -15.32
C GLN A 74 1.22 36.26 -15.39
N GLU A 75 2.44 35.75 -15.59
CA GLU A 75 3.63 36.58 -15.82
C GLU A 75 3.43 37.49 -17.04
N ARG A 76 2.90 36.96 -18.15
CA ARG A 76 2.59 37.76 -19.35
C ARG A 76 1.56 38.86 -19.07
N VAL A 77 0.53 38.57 -18.28
CA VAL A 77 -0.46 39.57 -17.84
C VAL A 77 0.22 40.63 -16.98
N ALA A 78 1.06 40.22 -16.02
CA ALA A 78 1.78 41.13 -15.13
C ALA A 78 2.72 42.06 -15.91
N ASP A 79 3.48 41.51 -16.86
CA ASP A 79 4.37 42.30 -17.71
C ASP A 79 3.58 43.26 -18.62
N ALA A 80 2.49 42.80 -19.25
CA ALA A 80 1.63 43.67 -20.05
C ALA A 80 1.03 44.83 -19.21
N ARG A 81 0.65 44.57 -17.96
CA ARG A 81 0.18 45.60 -17.03
C ARG A 81 1.29 46.59 -16.67
N ARG A 82 2.53 46.12 -16.43
CA ARG A 82 3.70 47.00 -16.19
C ARG A 82 3.95 47.92 -17.40
N PHE A 83 3.97 47.37 -18.61
CA PHE A 83 4.10 48.14 -19.84
C PHE A 83 2.99 49.19 -20.01
N HIS A 84 1.75 48.87 -19.63
CA HIS A 84 0.64 49.83 -19.67
C HIS A 84 0.85 51.01 -18.71
N VAL A 85 1.35 50.75 -17.50
CA VAL A 85 1.70 51.79 -16.52
C VAL A 85 2.83 52.68 -17.04
N ASP A 86 3.89 52.09 -17.63
CA ASP A 86 4.99 52.85 -18.22
C ASP A 86 4.53 53.71 -19.41
N GLN A 87 3.58 53.23 -20.22
CA GLN A 87 2.99 54.00 -21.32
C GLN A 87 2.15 55.20 -20.85
N LEU A 88 1.45 55.08 -19.72
CA LEU A 88 0.71 56.19 -19.11
C LEU A 88 1.66 57.32 -18.67
N CYS A 89 2.87 56.98 -18.23
CA CYS A 89 3.91 57.95 -17.86
C CYS A 89 4.49 58.71 -19.07
N LEU A 90 4.42 58.13 -20.28
CA LEU A 90 5.01 58.67 -21.52
C LEU A 90 4.04 59.52 -22.38
N SER A 91 2.91 59.98 -21.82
CA SER A 91 1.89 60.81 -22.49
C SER A 91 1.41 60.26 -23.85
N LEU A 92 1.33 58.93 -23.99
CA LEU A 92 0.80 58.29 -25.17
C LEU A 92 -0.70 58.56 -25.35
N GLY A 93 -1.13 58.68 -26.61
CA GLY A 93 -2.51 59.01 -26.95
C GLY A 93 -3.53 57.92 -26.55
N ALA A 94 -4.78 58.34 -26.32
CA ALA A 94 -5.92 57.47 -25.98
C ALA A 94 -6.11 56.18 -26.83
N PRO A 95 -5.82 56.13 -28.15
CA PRO A 95 -5.94 54.87 -28.89
C PRO A 95 -4.91 53.81 -28.46
N ALA A 96 -3.68 54.21 -28.11
CA ALA A 96 -2.64 53.28 -27.67
C ALA A 96 -3.01 52.64 -26.32
N LEU A 97 -3.55 53.43 -25.39
CA LEU A 97 -4.03 52.94 -24.10
C LEU A 97 -5.18 51.93 -24.23
N ARG A 98 -6.13 52.17 -25.15
CA ARG A 98 -7.23 51.23 -25.42
C ARG A 98 -6.75 49.92 -26.05
N ALA A 99 -5.80 49.99 -26.98
CA ALA A 99 -5.18 48.80 -27.56
C ALA A 99 -4.43 47.98 -26.50
N ALA A 100 -3.68 48.63 -25.60
CA ALA A 100 -3.01 47.97 -24.49
C ALA A 100 -4.02 47.32 -23.51
N ALA A 101 -5.08 48.03 -23.13
CA ALA A 101 -6.10 47.50 -22.22
C ALA A 101 -6.85 46.28 -22.80
N SER A 102 -7.22 46.33 -24.08
CA SER A 102 -7.84 45.18 -24.75
C SER A 102 -6.86 44.00 -24.92
N GLY A 103 -5.56 44.26 -25.10
CA GLY A 103 -4.52 43.23 -25.07
C GLY A 103 -4.40 42.54 -23.71
N VAL A 104 -4.46 43.30 -22.61
CA VAL A 104 -4.48 42.76 -21.24
C VAL A 104 -5.73 41.90 -21.02
N ALA A 105 -6.91 42.38 -21.41
CA ALA A 105 -8.15 41.60 -21.29
C ALA A 105 -8.11 40.28 -22.09
N TRP A 106 -7.51 40.29 -23.28
CA TRP A 106 -7.29 39.06 -24.05
C TRP A 106 -6.33 38.09 -23.34
N LEU A 107 -5.26 38.57 -22.71
CA LEU A 107 -4.34 37.74 -21.94
C LEU A 107 -5.01 37.17 -20.67
N GLU A 108 -5.88 37.92 -20.01
CA GLU A 108 -6.66 37.44 -18.88
C GLU A 108 -7.59 36.30 -19.28
N SER A 109 -8.26 36.41 -20.44
CA SER A 109 -9.02 35.30 -21.03
C SER A 109 -8.15 34.07 -21.34
N GLN A 110 -6.89 34.26 -21.74
CA GLN A 110 -5.95 33.14 -21.92
C GLN A 110 -5.58 32.45 -20.59
N VAL A 111 -5.51 33.19 -19.48
CA VAL A 111 -5.29 32.63 -18.13
C VAL A 111 -6.49 31.79 -17.71
N GLU A 112 -7.71 32.28 -17.93
CA GLU A 112 -8.94 31.52 -17.66
C GLU A 112 -8.98 30.22 -18.48
N GLY A 113 -8.69 30.29 -19.79
CA GLY A 113 -8.58 29.09 -20.62
C GLY A 113 -7.45 28.14 -20.19
N ALA A 114 -6.39 28.63 -19.53
CA ALA A 114 -5.35 27.79 -18.95
C ALA A 114 -5.81 27.12 -17.63
N ARG A 115 -6.60 27.81 -16.82
CA ARG A 115 -7.24 27.27 -15.61
C ARG A 115 -8.21 26.14 -15.94
N GLU A 116 -9.03 26.31 -16.96
CA GLU A 116 -9.94 25.24 -17.42
C GLU A 116 -9.17 23.95 -17.82
N ARG A 117 -8.00 24.10 -18.46
CA ARG A 117 -7.13 22.96 -18.78
C ARG A 117 -6.51 22.31 -17.55
N GLU A 118 -6.12 23.10 -16.55
CA GLU A 118 -5.64 22.59 -15.26
C GLU A 118 -6.74 21.82 -14.53
N GLU A 119 -7.95 22.34 -14.46
CA GLU A 119 -9.09 21.63 -13.87
C GLU A 119 -9.35 20.30 -14.59
N GLY A 120 -9.28 20.29 -15.92
CA GLY A 120 -9.38 19.07 -16.72
C GLY A 120 -8.28 18.05 -16.36
N ALA A 121 -7.03 18.49 -16.28
CA ALA A 121 -5.90 17.65 -15.87
C ALA A 121 -6.06 17.14 -14.42
N ARG A 122 -6.56 17.98 -13.50
CA ARG A 122 -6.82 17.61 -12.11
C ARG A 122 -7.87 16.49 -12.01
N ARG A 123 -8.94 16.57 -12.80
CA ARG A 123 -9.97 15.52 -12.87
C ARG A 123 -9.38 14.20 -13.37
N GLN A 124 -8.52 14.23 -14.40
CA GLN A 124 -7.83 13.04 -14.91
C GLN A 124 -6.89 12.41 -13.85
N VAL A 125 -6.14 13.22 -13.11
CA VAL A 125 -5.30 12.73 -12.01
C VAL A 125 -6.15 12.03 -10.94
N ALA A 126 -7.29 12.62 -10.57
CA ALA A 126 -8.20 12.01 -9.60
C ALA A 126 -8.76 10.66 -10.09
N GLU A 127 -9.15 10.58 -11.36
CA GLU A 127 -9.63 9.36 -12.01
C GLU A 127 -8.55 8.26 -12.00
N HIS A 128 -7.36 8.53 -12.54
CA HIS A 128 -6.26 7.55 -12.56
C HIS A 128 -5.78 7.14 -11.17
N ARG A 129 -5.86 8.03 -10.18
CA ARG A 129 -5.56 7.70 -8.79
C ARG A 129 -6.57 6.69 -8.24
N SER A 130 -7.86 6.87 -8.52
CA SER A 130 -8.90 5.92 -8.13
C SER A 130 -8.71 4.55 -8.80
N GLU A 131 -8.33 4.52 -10.08
CA GLU A 131 -8.03 3.29 -10.83
C GLU A 131 -6.84 2.53 -10.24
N LEU A 132 -5.76 3.25 -9.88
CA LEU A 132 -4.59 2.64 -9.24
C LEU A 132 -4.94 2.04 -7.88
N LEU A 133 -5.78 2.71 -7.08
CA LEU A 133 -6.25 2.17 -5.80
C LEU A 133 -7.05 0.89 -6.00
N ALA A 134 -7.98 0.87 -6.97
CA ALA A 134 -8.75 -0.32 -7.31
C ALA A 134 -7.85 -1.48 -7.80
N ALA A 135 -6.85 -1.18 -8.64
CA ALA A 135 -5.88 -2.17 -9.10
C ALA A 135 -5.07 -2.77 -7.94
N ARG A 136 -4.59 -1.94 -7.01
CA ARG A 136 -3.89 -2.38 -5.79
C ARG A 136 -4.75 -3.29 -4.92
N GLN A 137 -6.03 -2.97 -4.74
CA GLN A 137 -6.95 -3.81 -3.98
C GLN A 137 -7.10 -5.20 -4.61
N ARG A 138 -7.23 -5.29 -5.93
CA ARG A 138 -7.32 -6.57 -6.67
C ARG A 138 -6.05 -7.41 -6.52
N VAL A 139 -4.87 -6.79 -6.56
CA VAL A 139 -3.59 -7.49 -6.34
C VAL A 139 -3.50 -8.01 -4.91
N ARG A 140 -3.80 -7.17 -3.91
CA ARG A 140 -3.78 -7.57 -2.48
C ARG A 140 -4.69 -8.75 -2.20
N ALA A 141 -5.89 -8.79 -2.78
CA ALA A 141 -6.81 -9.91 -2.63
C ALA A 141 -6.21 -11.23 -3.16
N LEU A 142 -5.55 -11.19 -4.33
CA LEU A 142 -4.88 -12.37 -4.90
C LEU A 142 -3.66 -12.81 -4.09
N GLU A 143 -2.88 -11.87 -3.56
CA GLU A 143 -1.74 -12.17 -2.68
C GLU A 143 -2.19 -12.80 -1.36
N GLN A 144 -3.32 -12.37 -0.81
CA GLN A 144 -3.90 -12.99 0.38
C GLN A 144 -4.31 -14.45 0.09
N LEU A 145 -4.92 -14.73 -1.06
CA LEU A 145 -5.24 -16.09 -1.48
C LEU A 145 -3.98 -16.95 -1.69
N GLU A 146 -2.92 -16.38 -2.25
CA GLU A 146 -1.63 -17.07 -2.39
C GLU A 146 -1.02 -17.44 -1.03
N ARG A 147 -1.04 -16.51 -0.06
CA ARG A 147 -0.57 -16.76 1.31
C ARG A 147 -1.38 -17.87 1.99
N VAL A 148 -2.70 -17.86 1.85
CA VAL A 148 -3.58 -18.91 2.40
C VAL A 148 -3.30 -20.26 1.73
N HIS A 149 -3.10 -20.28 0.41
CA HIS A 149 -2.73 -21.50 -0.31
C HIS A 149 -1.39 -22.05 0.17
N ALA A 150 -0.38 -21.20 0.34
CA ALA A 150 0.93 -21.60 0.84
C ALA A 150 0.86 -22.21 2.25
N ARG A 151 0.03 -21.63 3.14
CA ARG A 151 -0.23 -22.20 4.48
C ARG A 151 -0.89 -23.57 4.41
N ARG A 152 -1.90 -23.74 3.55
CA ARG A 152 -2.59 -25.03 3.37
C ARG A 152 -1.67 -26.11 2.82
N VAL A 153 -0.84 -25.77 1.83
CA VAL A 153 0.15 -26.68 1.24
C VAL A 153 1.15 -27.15 2.31
N ARG A 154 1.68 -26.23 3.13
CA ARG A 154 2.60 -26.58 4.22
C ARG A 154 1.94 -27.52 5.23
N ALA A 155 0.74 -27.19 5.69
CA ALA A 155 0.00 -28.05 6.61
C ALA A 155 -0.30 -29.45 6.03
N GLU A 156 -0.57 -29.56 4.74
CA GLU A 156 -0.72 -30.86 4.07
C GLU A 156 0.59 -31.64 3.96
N GLN A 157 1.71 -30.95 3.72
CA GLN A 157 3.05 -31.56 3.71
C GLN A 157 3.40 -32.09 5.10
N ASP A 158 3.23 -31.28 6.14
CA ASP A 158 3.51 -31.68 7.53
C ASP A 158 2.67 -32.92 7.93
N ARG A 159 1.38 -32.95 7.57
CA ARG A 159 0.50 -34.11 7.81
C ARG A 159 0.95 -35.36 7.05
N ARG A 160 1.45 -35.21 5.82
CA ARG A 160 1.97 -36.34 5.02
C ARG A 160 3.26 -36.88 5.62
N GLU A 161 4.16 -35.99 6.06
CA GLU A 161 5.39 -36.36 6.74
C GLU A 161 5.10 -37.09 8.06
N GLN A 162 4.18 -36.59 8.87
CA GLN A 162 3.72 -37.26 10.10
C GLN A 162 3.18 -38.67 9.82
N ARG A 163 2.32 -38.83 8.80
CA ARG A 163 1.80 -40.17 8.42
C ARG A 163 2.92 -41.14 8.03
N VAL A 164 3.92 -40.68 7.28
CA VAL A 164 5.07 -41.52 6.91
C VAL A 164 5.88 -41.93 8.14
N LEU A 165 6.05 -41.01 9.11
CA LEU A 165 6.71 -41.33 10.39
C LEU A 165 5.89 -42.33 11.22
N ASP A 166 4.58 -42.18 11.28
CA ASP A 166 3.68 -43.10 11.99
C ASP A 166 3.69 -44.50 11.35
N GLU A 167 3.63 -44.59 10.02
CA GLU A 167 3.74 -45.84 9.28
C GLU A 167 5.10 -46.52 9.50
N ALA A 168 6.20 -45.77 9.42
CA ALA A 168 7.54 -46.28 9.69
C ALA A 168 7.69 -46.77 11.14
N GLY A 169 7.15 -46.03 12.11
CA GLY A 169 7.08 -46.41 13.52
C GLY A 169 6.30 -47.71 13.73
N ALA A 170 5.13 -47.84 13.10
CA ALA A 170 4.30 -49.04 13.17
C ALA A 170 4.99 -50.27 12.53
N HIS A 171 5.69 -50.10 11.41
CA HIS A 171 6.49 -51.17 10.80
C HIS A 171 7.66 -51.60 11.69
N GLY A 172 8.33 -50.65 12.36
CA GLY A 172 9.37 -50.94 13.36
C GLY A 172 8.82 -51.76 14.53
N PHE A 173 7.65 -51.39 15.06
CA PHE A 173 6.99 -52.12 16.15
C PHE A 173 6.58 -53.54 15.72
N ARG A 174 5.97 -53.72 14.54
CA ARG A 174 5.61 -55.05 14.02
C ARG A 174 6.81 -55.94 13.77
N ARG A 175 7.95 -55.40 13.30
CA ARG A 175 9.20 -56.15 13.14
C ARG A 175 9.74 -56.64 14.48
N ARG A 176 9.75 -55.78 15.51
CA ARG A 176 10.16 -56.15 16.88
C ARG A 176 9.21 -57.18 17.50
N ALA A 177 7.90 -57.01 17.36
CA ALA A 177 6.91 -57.96 17.87
C ALA A 177 7.00 -59.34 17.19
N ARG A 178 7.24 -59.39 15.87
CA ARG A 178 7.48 -60.65 15.15
C ARG A 178 8.79 -61.31 15.55
N ALA A 179 9.87 -60.54 15.76
CA ALA A 179 11.13 -61.09 16.24
C ALA A 179 10.98 -61.69 17.64
N LEU A 180 10.26 -61.00 18.55
CA LEU A 180 9.96 -61.53 19.89
C LEU A 180 9.03 -62.74 19.85
N ALA A 181 8.01 -62.76 18.99
CA ALA A 181 7.12 -63.90 18.82
C ALA A 181 7.84 -65.12 18.21
N CYS A 182 8.72 -64.92 17.23
CA CYS A 182 9.57 -65.98 16.68
C CYS A 182 10.57 -66.48 17.72
N ALA A 183 11.20 -65.60 18.51
CA ALA A 183 12.06 -65.99 19.61
C ALA A 183 11.30 -66.81 20.66
N TRP A 184 10.07 -66.41 20.99
CA TRP A 184 9.21 -67.16 21.92
C TRP A 184 8.75 -68.51 21.35
N LEU A 185 8.48 -68.60 20.05
CA LEU A 185 8.13 -69.87 19.39
C LEU A 185 9.31 -70.85 19.30
N TRP A 186 10.54 -70.35 19.19
CA TRP A 186 11.76 -71.19 19.10
C TRP A 186 12.35 -71.54 20.47
N LEU A 187 12.32 -70.62 21.44
CA LEU A 187 12.83 -70.85 22.81
C LEU A 187 11.77 -71.38 23.78
N GLY A 188 10.47 -71.24 23.48
CA GLY A 188 9.36 -71.68 24.33
C GLY A 188 9.31 -73.19 24.61
N PRO A 189 9.59 -74.09 23.64
CA PRO A 189 9.53 -75.54 23.88
C PRO A 189 10.70 -76.11 24.69
N LEU A 190 11.74 -75.31 24.98
CA LEU A 190 12.95 -75.77 25.68
C LEU A 190 12.98 -75.40 27.18
N LEU A 191 11.91 -74.80 27.70
CA LEU A 191 11.84 -74.24 29.06
C LEU A 191 10.91 -75.00 30.02
N LEU A 192 10.43 -76.20 29.64
CA LEU A 192 9.74 -77.11 30.55
C LEU A 192 10.52 -78.43 30.72
N GLY A 193 11.64 -78.33 31.44
CA GLY A 193 12.31 -79.49 32.02
C GLY A 193 13.78 -79.62 31.64
N THR A 194 14.66 -79.08 32.48
CA THR A 194 15.91 -79.71 32.93
C THR A 194 16.52 -78.86 34.04
N PRO A 195 17.00 -79.45 35.15
CA PRO A 195 17.55 -78.69 36.26
C PRO A 195 18.94 -78.14 35.94
N LEU A 196 19.18 -76.95 36.47
CA LEU A 196 20.41 -76.16 36.45
C LEU A 196 21.68 -77.02 36.57
N ARG A 197 22.50 -77.01 35.52
CA ARG A 197 23.93 -77.28 35.61
C ARG A 197 24.67 -76.02 35.19
N ALA A 198 25.48 -75.52 36.11
CA ALA A 198 26.30 -74.34 35.89
C ALA A 198 27.30 -74.61 34.76
N GLU A 199 27.12 -73.89 33.65
CA GLU A 199 28.17 -73.65 32.66
C GLU A 199 28.58 -72.18 32.76
N GLU A 200 29.90 -71.98 32.72
CA GLU A 200 30.60 -70.71 32.89
C GLU A 200 30.04 -69.63 31.96
N PRO A 201 29.98 -68.34 32.39
CA PRO A 201 29.48 -67.30 31.52
C PRO A 201 30.48 -67.07 30.38
N ALA A 202 30.17 -67.68 29.23
CA ALA A 202 30.64 -67.23 27.94
C ALA A 202 30.44 -65.72 27.87
N THR A 203 31.50 -64.99 27.56
CA THR A 203 31.48 -63.55 27.33
C THR A 203 30.35 -63.25 26.36
N ALA A 204 29.31 -62.59 26.86
CA ALA A 204 28.22 -62.08 26.06
C ALA A 204 28.76 -60.95 25.18
N GLU A 205 29.39 -61.33 24.07
CA GLU A 205 29.56 -60.46 22.93
C GLU A 205 28.16 -60.06 22.46
N ASP A 206 27.76 -58.85 22.83
CA ASP A 206 27.40 -57.81 21.88
C ASP A 206 26.47 -58.21 20.70
N TYR A 207 25.29 -58.76 20.98
CA TYR A 207 24.23 -58.88 19.96
C TYR A 207 22.99 -58.08 20.36
N GLY A 208 22.91 -56.85 19.86
CA GLY A 208 21.64 -56.11 19.67
C GLY A 208 21.36 -54.95 20.62
N VAL A 209 22.02 -54.88 21.79
CA VAL A 209 21.81 -53.78 22.75
C VAL A 209 22.63 -52.54 22.38
N THR A 210 23.87 -52.70 21.94
CA THR A 210 24.73 -51.59 21.50
C THR A 210 24.18 -50.82 20.28
N PRO A 211 23.71 -51.44 19.18
CA PRO A 211 23.13 -50.69 18.06
C PRO A 211 21.84 -49.96 18.48
N LEU A 212 21.02 -50.57 19.35
CA LEU A 212 19.81 -49.94 19.87
C LEU A 212 20.13 -48.70 20.72
N LEU A 213 21.14 -48.79 21.58
CA LEU A 213 21.60 -47.64 22.38
C LEU A 213 22.16 -46.52 21.49
N THR A 214 22.86 -46.85 20.41
CA THR A 214 23.30 -45.83 19.45
C THR A 214 22.15 -45.15 18.72
N GLU A 215 21.11 -45.89 18.31
CA GLU A 215 19.93 -45.32 17.67
C GLU A 215 19.12 -44.43 18.63
N ILE A 216 19.02 -44.82 19.90
CA ILE A 216 18.36 -44.00 20.94
C ILE A 216 19.14 -42.70 21.16
N ARG A 217 20.47 -42.76 21.30
CA ARG A 217 21.31 -41.55 21.44
C ARG A 217 21.23 -40.64 20.23
N ALA A 218 21.21 -41.19 19.01
CA ALA A 218 21.05 -40.41 17.79
C ALA A 218 19.67 -39.71 17.74
N ARG A 219 18.61 -40.38 18.20
CA ARG A 219 17.28 -39.76 18.32
C ARG A 219 17.23 -38.70 19.41
N GLN A 220 17.86 -38.92 20.55
CA GLN A 220 17.95 -37.91 21.61
C GLN A 220 18.65 -36.66 21.10
N ALA A 221 19.82 -36.78 20.46
CA ALA A 221 20.51 -35.64 19.86
C ALA A 221 19.64 -34.90 18.82
N ALA A 222 18.91 -35.64 17.98
CA ALA A 222 18.01 -35.03 16.99
C ALA A 222 16.77 -34.35 17.63
N LEU A 223 16.34 -34.80 18.81
CA LEU A 223 15.27 -34.15 19.58
C LEU A 223 15.81 -32.90 20.28
N ASP A 224 16.99 -32.97 20.89
CA ASP A 224 17.65 -31.83 21.55
C ASP A 224 17.90 -30.69 20.54
N ASP A 225 18.34 -31.02 19.31
CA ASP A 225 18.53 -30.02 18.25
C ASP A 225 17.20 -29.39 17.78
N ARG A 226 16.12 -30.16 17.78
CA ARG A 226 14.77 -29.64 17.47
C ARG A 226 14.26 -28.75 18.59
N GLU A 227 14.46 -29.14 19.84
CA GLU A 227 14.09 -28.37 21.02
C GLU A 227 14.79 -27.01 21.02
N ARG A 228 16.12 -26.99 20.81
CA ARG A 228 16.88 -25.73 20.63
C ARG A 228 16.35 -24.87 19.47
N SER A 229 16.05 -25.48 18.32
CA SER A 229 15.49 -24.74 17.20
C SER A 229 14.08 -24.20 17.47
N LEU A 230 13.30 -24.84 18.35
CA LEU A 230 11.99 -24.35 18.76
C LEU A 230 12.14 -23.21 19.77
N ASP A 231 13.02 -23.35 20.76
CA ASP A 231 13.34 -22.30 21.73
C ASP A 231 13.81 -21.02 21.04
N ASP A 232 14.69 -21.13 20.05
CA ASP A 232 15.18 -19.95 19.29
C ASP A 232 14.05 -19.28 18.50
N ARG A 233 13.10 -20.06 17.97
CA ARG A 233 11.92 -19.53 17.29
C ARG A 233 10.97 -18.86 18.26
N GLU A 234 10.73 -19.47 19.42
CA GLU A 234 9.87 -18.93 20.46
C GLU A 234 10.39 -17.58 20.94
N ARG A 235 11.69 -17.49 21.29
CA ARG A 235 12.34 -16.21 21.62
C ARG A 235 12.24 -15.17 20.50
N SER A 236 12.35 -15.59 19.24
CA SER A 236 12.21 -14.68 18.10
C SER A 236 10.78 -14.17 17.95
N ILE A 237 9.77 -15.00 18.23
CA ILE A 237 8.36 -14.64 18.18
C ILE A 237 8.04 -13.70 19.33
N GLU A 238 8.49 -13.99 20.55
CA GLU A 238 8.32 -13.12 21.71
C GLU A 238 8.92 -11.72 21.48
N ALA A 239 10.12 -11.65 20.89
CA ALA A 239 10.75 -10.38 20.55
C ALA A 239 9.96 -9.60 19.48
N LEU A 240 9.41 -10.28 18.48
CA LEU A 240 8.57 -9.66 17.46
C LEU A 240 7.21 -9.23 18.00
N GLU A 241 6.61 -10.00 18.91
CA GLU A 241 5.38 -9.65 19.59
C GLU A 241 5.58 -8.41 20.47
N ALA A 242 6.66 -8.35 21.24
CA ALA A 242 7.01 -7.17 22.03
C ALA A 242 7.16 -5.93 21.14
N ALA A 243 7.94 -6.01 20.05
CA ALA A 243 8.11 -4.90 19.11
C ALA A 243 6.80 -4.47 18.43
N ALA A 244 5.90 -5.42 18.13
CA ALA A 244 4.58 -5.14 17.58
C ALA A 244 3.69 -4.43 18.59
N THR A 245 3.69 -4.85 19.86
CA THR A 245 2.91 -4.19 20.92
C THR A 245 3.39 -2.77 21.18
N GLU A 246 4.70 -2.53 21.18
CA GLU A 246 5.28 -1.19 21.30
C GLU A 246 4.87 -0.30 20.11
N SER A 247 4.96 -0.83 18.89
CA SER A 247 4.55 -0.10 17.69
C SER A 247 3.05 0.24 17.69
N LEU A 248 2.21 -0.66 18.19
CA LEU A 248 0.76 -0.40 18.33
C LEU A 248 0.49 0.69 19.37
N ALA A 249 1.13 0.63 20.54
CA ALA A 249 0.97 1.64 21.58
C ALA A 249 1.39 3.04 21.09
N GLU A 250 2.47 3.12 20.33
CA GLU A 250 2.94 4.39 19.73
C GLU A 250 1.95 4.91 18.67
N LEU A 251 1.41 4.03 17.82
CA LEU A 251 0.39 4.43 16.85
C LEU A 251 -0.89 4.93 17.53
N GLU A 252 -1.35 4.27 18.60
CA GLU A 252 -2.50 4.72 19.39
C GLU A 252 -2.25 6.05 20.10
N ARG A 253 -1.02 6.29 20.55
CA ARG A 253 -0.62 7.58 21.13
C ARG A 253 -0.67 8.67 20.07
N ILE A 254 -0.10 8.43 18.90
CA ILE A 254 -0.13 9.38 17.77
C ILE A 254 -1.58 9.66 17.36
N ALA A 255 -2.42 8.64 17.23
CA ALA A 255 -3.83 8.80 16.87
C ALA A 255 -4.56 9.74 17.86
N ARG A 256 -4.39 9.50 19.17
CA ARG A 256 -4.95 10.37 20.22
C ARG A 256 -4.43 11.80 20.13
N THR A 257 -3.12 11.99 19.96
CA THR A 257 -2.55 13.33 19.81
C THR A 257 -3.09 14.06 18.58
N VAL A 258 -3.35 13.34 17.47
CA VAL A 258 -3.95 13.93 16.28
C VAL A 258 -5.41 14.32 16.53
N GLU A 259 -6.20 13.45 17.16
CA GLU A 259 -7.58 13.75 17.54
C GLU A 259 -7.66 14.97 18.47
N GLU A 260 -6.86 15.03 19.52
CA GLU A 260 -6.77 16.18 20.44
C GLU A 260 -6.41 17.47 19.69
N ARG A 261 -5.48 17.40 18.72
CA ARG A 261 -5.10 18.57 17.92
C ARG A 261 -6.20 19.01 16.96
N ILE A 262 -6.98 18.07 16.40
CA ILE A 262 -8.13 18.39 15.54
C ILE A 262 -9.21 19.04 16.38
N GLU A 263 -9.55 18.47 17.53
CA GLU A 263 -10.54 19.05 18.46
C GLU A 263 -10.15 20.45 18.92
N ALA A 264 -8.88 20.65 19.30
CA ALA A 264 -8.37 21.98 19.66
C ALA A 264 -8.47 22.98 18.50
N TRP A 265 -8.10 22.56 17.29
CA TRP A 265 -8.19 23.40 16.09
C TRP A 265 -9.65 23.75 15.73
N GLU A 266 -10.57 22.79 15.85
CA GLU A 266 -12.01 23.02 15.63
C GLU A 266 -12.60 23.96 16.69
N ALA A 267 -12.17 23.84 17.95
CA ALA A 267 -12.58 24.75 19.01
C ALA A 267 -12.11 26.19 18.74
N ASP A 268 -10.83 26.38 18.42
CA ASP A 268 -10.22 27.68 18.12
C ASP A 268 -10.83 28.33 16.87
N ASN A 269 -11.05 27.55 15.81
CA ASN A 269 -11.71 28.03 14.60
C ASN A 269 -13.19 28.32 14.84
N GLY A 270 -13.89 27.45 15.57
CA GLY A 270 -15.29 27.65 15.93
C GLY A 270 -15.50 28.95 16.69
N ASP A 271 -14.60 29.30 17.61
CA ASP A 271 -14.63 30.55 18.36
C ASP A 271 -14.31 31.78 17.50
N SER A 272 -13.33 31.66 16.60
CA SER A 272 -12.96 32.73 15.67
C SER A 272 -14.09 33.02 14.68
N VAL A 273 -14.69 31.99 14.08
CA VAL A 273 -15.85 32.11 13.18
C VAL A 273 -17.06 32.67 13.93
N ARG A 274 -17.32 32.25 15.18
CA ARG A 274 -18.40 32.81 16.01
C ARG A 274 -18.20 34.31 16.28
N LYS A 275 -16.97 34.75 16.58
CA LYS A 275 -16.64 36.18 16.77
C LYS A 275 -16.88 36.97 15.48
N LEU A 276 -16.42 36.46 14.34
CA LEU A 276 -16.65 37.09 13.03
C LEU A 276 -18.15 37.17 12.71
N ALA A 277 -18.90 36.08 12.88
CA ALA A 277 -20.35 36.07 12.69
C ALA A 277 -21.05 37.11 13.56
N LYS A 278 -20.62 37.30 14.82
CA LYS A 278 -21.15 38.36 15.69
C LYS A 278 -20.87 39.77 15.11
N ILE A 279 -19.65 40.03 14.67
CA ILE A 279 -19.22 41.32 14.08
C ILE A 279 -20.05 41.63 12.82
N TYR A 280 -20.09 40.72 11.86
CA TYR A 280 -20.82 40.91 10.60
C TYR A 280 -22.33 40.99 10.83
N SER A 281 -22.88 40.24 11.78
CA SER A 281 -24.31 40.32 12.13
C SER A 281 -24.71 41.64 12.79
N ALA A 282 -23.77 42.37 13.40
CA ALA A 282 -24.02 43.68 14.02
C ALA A 282 -24.03 44.81 13.00
N MET A 283 -23.49 44.59 11.80
CA MET A 283 -23.47 45.57 10.71
C MET A 283 -24.78 45.58 9.90
N ALA A 284 -24.96 46.62 9.08
CA ALA A 284 -26.05 46.70 8.12
C ALA A 284 -25.90 45.58 7.05
N PRO A 285 -27.01 44.93 6.64
CA PRO A 285 -26.96 43.73 5.78
C PRO A 285 -26.30 43.99 4.42
N GLY A 286 -26.53 45.15 3.81
CA GLY A 286 -25.87 45.51 2.54
C GLY A 286 -24.36 45.68 2.66
N ARG A 287 -23.87 46.26 3.78
CA ARG A 287 -22.42 46.40 4.02
C ARG A 287 -21.77 45.06 4.36
N ALA A 288 -22.47 44.19 5.08
CA ALA A 288 -22.01 42.84 5.36
C ALA A 288 -21.92 42.00 4.09
N ALA A 289 -22.90 42.10 3.18
CA ALA A 289 -22.88 41.40 1.90
C ALA A 289 -21.67 41.78 1.04
N GLN A 290 -21.40 43.08 0.87
CA GLN A 290 -20.23 43.57 0.12
C GLN A 290 -18.90 42.99 0.65
N LEU A 291 -18.73 42.98 1.97
CA LEU A 291 -17.50 42.45 2.59
C LEU A 291 -17.40 40.92 2.48
N LEU A 292 -18.53 40.20 2.53
CA LEU A 292 -18.55 38.74 2.36
C LEU A 292 -18.34 38.31 0.91
N GLU A 293 -18.65 39.17 -0.05
CA GLU A 293 -18.44 38.94 -1.48
C GLU A 293 -16.95 39.01 -1.84
N GLU A 294 -16.19 39.89 -1.18
CA GLU A 294 -14.72 39.96 -1.27
C GLU A 294 -14.01 38.83 -0.50
N LEU A 295 -14.70 38.21 0.46
CA LEU A 295 -14.14 37.13 1.29
C LEU A 295 -14.16 35.78 0.55
N GLU A 296 -13.23 34.90 0.96
CA GLU A 296 -13.20 33.51 0.51
C GLU A 296 -14.54 32.82 0.77
N VAL A 297 -15.07 32.14 -0.24
CA VAL A 297 -16.40 31.50 -0.21
C VAL A 297 -16.53 30.54 0.97
N GLY A 298 -15.49 29.78 1.30
CA GLY A 298 -15.49 28.82 2.41
C GLY A 298 -15.70 29.50 3.76
N LEU A 299 -14.89 30.52 4.07
CA LEU A 299 -14.98 31.29 5.30
C LEU A 299 -16.30 32.08 5.39
N ALA A 300 -16.73 32.72 4.30
CA ALA A 300 -18.00 33.43 4.23
C ALA A 300 -19.19 32.49 4.53
N THR A 301 -19.16 31.27 3.99
CA THR A 301 -20.20 30.24 4.23
C THR A 301 -20.24 29.85 5.70
N GLN A 302 -19.08 29.63 6.32
CA GLN A 302 -19.00 29.28 7.75
C GLN A 302 -19.51 30.43 8.65
N ILE A 303 -19.19 31.68 8.30
CA ILE A 303 -19.68 32.87 9.02
C ILE A 303 -21.21 32.96 8.91
N VAL A 304 -21.77 32.86 7.70
CA VAL A 304 -23.22 32.94 7.47
C VAL A 304 -23.96 31.79 8.16
N ALA A 305 -23.40 30.58 8.16
CA ALA A 305 -23.97 29.42 8.85
C ALA A 305 -24.01 29.57 10.38
N LYS A 306 -23.16 30.42 10.97
CA LYS A 306 -23.14 30.72 12.42
C LYS A 306 -23.96 31.97 12.78
N MET A 307 -24.55 32.68 11.82
CA MET A 307 -25.46 33.80 12.07
C MET A 307 -26.87 33.32 12.39
N LYS A 308 -27.68 34.16 13.04
CA LYS A 308 -29.12 33.89 13.22
C LYS A 308 -29.85 33.92 11.87
N ASP A 309 -30.74 32.96 11.64
CA ASP A 309 -31.49 32.74 10.38
C ASP A 309 -32.04 34.03 9.74
N LYS A 310 -32.64 34.91 10.55
CA LYS A 310 -33.20 36.18 10.06
C LYS A 310 -32.13 37.12 9.50
N LYS A 311 -30.95 37.17 10.13
CA LYS A 311 -29.85 38.03 9.71
C LYS A 311 -29.07 37.43 8.55
N SER A 312 -28.86 36.11 8.52
CA SER A 312 -28.25 35.44 7.38
C SER A 312 -29.09 35.58 6.12
N ALA A 313 -30.41 35.40 6.21
CA ALA A 313 -31.32 35.63 5.09
C ALA A 313 -31.25 37.07 4.53
N ALA A 314 -31.22 38.08 5.42
CA ALA A 314 -31.11 39.48 5.01
C ALA A 314 -29.77 39.82 4.33
N VAL A 315 -28.69 39.11 4.68
CA VAL A 315 -27.38 39.28 4.05
C VAL A 315 -27.31 38.53 2.72
N LEU A 316 -27.81 37.28 2.66
CA LEU A 316 -27.87 36.49 1.42
C LEU A 316 -28.71 37.18 0.34
N ALA A 317 -29.79 37.87 0.72
CA ALA A 317 -30.63 38.62 -0.20
C ALA A 317 -29.94 39.84 -0.85
N GLN A 318 -28.80 40.28 -0.30
CA GLN A 318 -28.03 41.43 -0.78
C GLN A 318 -26.76 41.01 -1.55
N LEU A 319 -26.49 39.71 -1.65
CA LEU A 319 -25.38 39.16 -2.43
C LEU A 319 -25.79 38.98 -3.91
N SER A 320 -24.81 38.79 -4.78
CA SER A 320 -25.06 38.30 -6.14
C SER A 320 -25.71 36.90 -6.12
N GLU A 321 -26.58 36.65 -7.11
CA GLU A 321 -27.36 35.41 -7.23
C GLU A 321 -26.48 34.16 -7.23
N ASP A 322 -25.38 34.19 -8.00
CA ASP A 322 -24.41 33.08 -8.07
C ASP A 322 -23.74 32.80 -6.72
N ARG A 323 -23.31 33.84 -6.00
CA ARG A 323 -22.70 33.70 -4.66
C ARG A 323 -23.69 33.19 -3.64
N ALA A 324 -24.91 33.73 -3.63
CA ALA A 324 -25.94 33.30 -2.70
C ALA A 324 -26.29 31.81 -2.91
N LEU A 325 -26.40 31.36 -4.16
CA LEU A 325 -26.65 29.96 -4.51
C LEU A 325 -25.48 29.04 -4.12
N ASP A 326 -24.24 29.43 -4.41
CA ASP A 326 -23.06 28.64 -4.06
C ASP A 326 -22.93 28.49 -2.53
N MET A 327 -23.07 29.59 -1.78
CA MET A 327 -23.08 29.55 -0.31
C MET A 327 -24.22 28.69 0.23
N SER A 328 -25.42 28.79 -0.32
CA SER A 328 -26.58 28.00 0.11
C SER A 328 -26.38 26.50 -0.11
N ARG A 329 -25.78 26.11 -1.25
CA ARG A 329 -25.40 24.72 -1.54
C ARG A 329 -24.36 24.20 -0.54
N ARG A 330 -23.36 25.01 -0.20
CA ARG A 330 -22.30 24.65 0.74
C ARG A 330 -22.80 24.53 2.18
N VAL A 331 -23.77 25.35 2.59
CA VAL A 331 -24.45 25.19 3.90
C VAL A 331 -25.26 23.89 3.94
N ALA A 332 -25.95 23.54 2.84
CA ALA A 332 -26.76 22.31 2.77
C ALA A 332 -25.90 21.02 2.73
N HIS A 333 -24.70 21.09 2.14
CA HIS A 333 -23.79 19.95 2.01
C HIS A 333 -22.36 20.27 2.51
N PRO A 334 -22.13 20.28 3.84
CA PRO A 334 -20.84 20.65 4.42
C PRO A 334 -19.68 19.72 4.04
N LEU A 335 -19.97 18.45 3.72
CA LEU A 335 -18.98 17.41 3.41
C LEU A 335 -18.75 17.21 1.91
N ALA A 336 -19.52 17.86 1.05
CA ALA A 336 -19.52 17.62 -0.39
C ALA A 336 -19.13 18.87 -1.19
N MET A 337 -18.01 19.51 -0.83
CA MET A 337 -17.21 20.30 -1.77
C MET A 337 -15.97 20.83 -1.06
N GLU A 338 -14.84 20.16 -1.28
CA GLU A 338 -13.52 20.77 -1.10
C GLU A 338 -12.92 21.06 -2.49
N PRO A 339 -13.30 22.17 -3.16
CA PRO A 339 -12.43 22.73 -4.18
C PRO A 339 -11.37 23.58 -3.47
N ALA A 340 -10.17 23.01 -3.36
CA ALA A 340 -8.87 23.64 -3.17
C ALA A 340 -8.86 25.07 -2.61
N SER A 341 -8.24 25.23 -1.45
CA SER A 341 -7.55 26.46 -1.10
C SER A 341 -6.21 26.54 -1.86
N PRO A 342 -5.98 27.53 -2.73
CA PRO A 342 -4.67 28.07 -2.98
C PRO A 342 -4.51 29.29 -2.07
N SER A 343 -3.94 29.11 -0.88
CA SER A 343 -3.37 30.25 -0.16
C SER A 343 -1.88 30.04 -0.03
N ALA A 344 -1.17 30.70 -0.95
CA ALA A 344 0.22 31.05 -0.79
C ALA A 344 0.41 31.89 0.48
N ASN A 345 1.31 31.45 1.35
CA ASN A 345 2.51 32.19 1.73
C ASN A 345 3.59 31.19 2.16
#